data_AF-A0A257CEE7-F1
#
_entry.id   AF-A0A257CEE7-F1
#
_cell.length_a   1.000
_cell.length_b   1.000
_cell.length_c   1.000
_cell.angle_alpha   90.00
_cell.angle_beta   90.00
_cell.angle_gamma   90.00
#
_symmetry.space_group_name_H-M   'P 1'
#
loop_
_entity.id
_entity.type
_entity.pdbx_description
1 polymer ?
#
loop_
_entity_poly.entity_id
_entity_poly.type
_entity_poly.pdbx_seq_one_letter_code
_entity_poly.pdbx_strand_id
1 'polypeptide(L)'
;MAIHILAGTTRIGVGVFWRDCVHVNGWRVQHNGTLRPGEALQPYRLVGPDHCLWASADALSDFDAVLGALAYHGEAPTNTKEIQRWLAESVTSAH
;
A
#
# COMPACT_ATOMS: atom_id res chain seq x y z
N MET A 1 4.89 -13.75 -6.93
CA MET A 1 4.51 -12.45 -6.36
C MET A 1 5.61 -12.01 -5.42
N ALA A 2 6.15 -10.81 -5.61
CA ALA A 2 7.18 -10.25 -4.73
C ALA A 2 6.53 -9.14 -3.91
N ILE A 3 6.39 -9.38 -2.62
CA ILE A 3 5.94 -8.38 -1.65
C ILE A 3 7.19 -7.83 -0.99
N HIS A 4 7.35 -6.50 -1.00
CA HIS A 4 8.48 -5.85 -0.35
C HIS A 4 7.99 -5.08 0.86
N ILE A 5 8.16 -5.67 2.04
CA ILE A 5 8.01 -4.96 3.32
C ILE A 5 9.30 -4.16 3.52
N LEU A 6 9.15 -2.85 3.55
CA LEU A 6 10.25 -1.89 3.64
C LEU A 6 10.04 -1.09 4.92
N ALA A 7 10.57 -1.53 6.06
CA ALA A 7 10.43 -0.74 7.29
C ALA A 7 11.15 0.62 7.13
N GLY A 8 10.41 1.73 7.27
CA GLY A 8 10.98 3.07 7.48
C GLY A 8 11.80 3.68 6.33
N THR A 9 11.48 3.40 5.06
CA THR A 9 12.29 3.91 3.94
C THR A 9 11.97 5.37 3.60
N THR A 10 12.93 6.28 3.83
CA THR A 10 12.83 7.72 3.60
C THR A 10 13.12 8.10 2.13
N ARG A 11 12.29 7.72 1.17
CA ARG A 11 12.39 8.27 -0.21
C ARG A 11 11.02 8.48 -0.84
N ILE A 12 10.47 9.68 -0.64
CA ILE A 12 9.38 10.20 -1.48
C ILE A 12 9.98 11.26 -2.42
N GLY A 13 10.14 10.87 -3.69
CA GLY A 13 10.26 11.83 -4.79
C GLY A 13 11.38 11.50 -5.77
N VAL A 14 11.02 11.15 -7.02
CA VAL A 14 11.21 11.96 -8.25
C VAL A 14 10.20 11.47 -9.30
N GLY A 15 9.41 12.36 -9.92
CA GLY A 15 8.75 12.17 -11.23
C GLY A 15 7.52 11.25 -11.37
N VAL A 16 7.11 10.53 -10.33
CA VAL A 16 6.04 9.52 -10.41
C VAL A 16 4.80 10.02 -9.68
N PHE A 17 3.66 10.17 -10.37
CA PHE A 17 2.40 10.62 -9.77
C PHE A 17 1.72 9.47 -9.04
N TRP A 18 1.47 9.67 -7.75
CA TRP A 18 0.77 8.71 -6.90
C TRP A 18 -0.60 9.28 -6.54
N ARG A 19 -1.64 8.48 -6.72
CA ARG A 19 -2.99 8.83 -6.30
C ARG A 19 -3.24 8.26 -4.92
N ASP A 20 -3.68 9.11 -3.99
CA ASP A 20 -4.18 8.66 -2.69
C ASP A 20 -5.52 7.94 -2.89
N CYS A 21 -5.54 6.67 -2.52
CA CYS A 21 -6.72 5.80 -2.58
C CYS A 21 -7.45 5.77 -1.23
N VAL A 22 -6.69 5.71 -0.14
CA VAL A 22 -7.20 5.67 1.23
C VAL A 22 -6.28 6.50 2.13
N HIS A 23 -6.86 7.21 3.09
CA HIS A 23 -6.11 7.93 4.12
C HIS A 23 -6.78 7.73 5.49
N VAL A 24 -6.10 7.05 6.41
CA VAL A 24 -6.62 6.72 7.75
C VAL A 24 -5.50 6.85 8.78
N ASN A 25 -5.69 7.66 9.81
CA ASN A 25 -4.72 7.86 10.90
C ASN A 25 -3.28 8.15 10.40
N GLY A 26 -3.14 8.95 9.33
CA GLY A 26 -1.85 9.28 8.71
C GLY A 26 -1.28 8.20 7.78
N TRP A 27 -1.87 7.01 7.76
CA TRP A 27 -1.55 5.96 6.80
C TRP A 27 -2.24 6.22 5.47
N ARG A 28 -1.50 6.04 4.37
CA ARG A 28 -2.00 6.23 3.02
C ARG A 28 -1.74 5.01 2.16
N VAL A 29 -2.78 4.53 1.49
CA VAL A 29 -2.60 3.63 0.35
C VAL A 29 -2.56 4.49 -0.90
N GLN A 30 -1.50 4.31 -1.66
CA GLN A 30 -1.27 5.05 -2.90
C GLN A 30 -1.16 4.09 -4.06
N HIS A 31 -1.74 4.49 -5.19
CA HIS A 31 -1.67 3.74 -6.43
C HIS A 31 -1.11 4.61 -7.56
N ASN A 32 -0.31 3.99 -8.42
CA ASN A 32 0.06 4.56 -9.71
C ASN A 32 -0.32 3.61 -10.86
N GLY A 33 -1.33 4.00 -11.64
CA GLY A 33 -1.79 3.25 -12.80
C GLY A 33 -0.89 3.32 -14.03
N THR A 34 0.20 4.11 -14.00
CA THR A 34 1.21 4.11 -15.07
C THR A 34 2.29 3.05 -14.85
N LEU A 35 2.44 2.55 -13.62
CA LEU A 35 3.41 1.51 -13.29
C LEU A 35 2.86 0.14 -13.67
N ARG A 36 3.71 -0.69 -14.26
CA ARG A 36 3.35 -2.06 -14.63
C ARG A 36 3.84 -3.05 -13.57
N PRO A 37 3.12 -4.17 -13.37
CA PRO A 37 3.61 -5.25 -12.53
C PRO A 37 5.02 -5.70 -12.94
N GLY A 38 5.91 -5.88 -11.96
CA GLY A 38 7.28 -6.34 -12.19
C GLY A 38 8.28 -5.24 -12.56
N GLU A 39 7.87 -3.97 -12.56
CA GLU A 39 8.80 -2.84 -12.60
C GLU A 39 9.51 -2.64 -11.25
N ALA A 40 10.62 -1.90 -11.25
CA ALA A 40 11.39 -1.62 -10.04
C ALA A 40 10.58 -0.85 -8.97
N LEU A 41 9.55 -0.12 -9.39
CA LEU A 41 8.55 0.49 -8.53
C LEU A 41 7.23 -0.22 -8.73
N GLN A 42 6.66 -0.74 -7.65
CA GLN A 42 5.41 -1.46 -7.73
C GLN A 42 4.21 -0.48 -7.69
N PRO A 43 3.12 -0.76 -8.45
CA PRO A 43 1.99 0.15 -8.62
C PRO A 43 1.22 0.49 -7.35
N TYR A 44 1.25 -0.35 -6.31
CA TYR A 44 0.59 -0.08 -5.04
C TYR A 44 1.61 0.11 -3.93
N ARG A 45 1.38 1.07 -3.04
CA ARG A 45 2.24 1.30 -1.87
C ARG A 45 1.49 1.78 -0.63
N LEU A 46 2.00 1.38 0.53
CA LEU A 46 1.56 1.79 1.86
C LEU A 46 2.56 2.79 2.40
N VAL A 47 2.08 3.99 2.71
CA VAL A 47 2.88 5.06 3.29
C VAL A 47 2.39 5.29 4.71
N GLY A 48 3.32 5.34 5.66
CA GLY A 48 3.03 5.59 7.07
C GLY A 48 2.77 7.06 7.38
N PRO A 49 2.33 7.36 8.62
CA PRO A 49 2.16 8.72 9.13
C PRO A 49 3.46 9.53 9.15
N ASP A 50 4.60 8.83 9.22
CA ASP A 50 5.95 9.39 9.13
C ASP A 50 6.40 9.69 7.70
N HIS A 51 5.51 9.51 6.72
CA HIS A 51 5.81 9.63 5.29
C HIS A 51 6.86 8.61 4.79
N CYS A 52 7.11 7.54 5.55
CA CYS A 52 7.96 6.44 5.09
C CYS A 52 7.15 5.48 4.22
N LEU A 53 7.81 4.87 3.24
CA LEU A 53 7.28 3.70 2.55
C LEU A 53 7.41 2.51 3.49
N TRP A 54 6.30 1.79 3.72
CA TRP A 54 6.23 0.60 4.58
C TRP A 54 6.07 -0.70 3.79
N ALA A 55 5.32 -0.63 2.69
CA ALA A 55 5.10 -1.77 1.82
C ALA A 55 4.80 -1.33 0.40
N SER A 56 5.12 -2.20 -0.55
CA SER A 56 4.67 -2.07 -1.93
C SER A 56 4.29 -3.43 -2.49
N ALA A 57 3.42 -3.43 -3.51
CA ALA A 57 3.01 -4.65 -4.20
C ALA A 57 2.52 -4.38 -5.63
N ASP A 58 2.57 -5.43 -6.45
CA ASP A 58 2.14 -5.40 -7.85
C ASP A 58 0.61 -5.48 -8.01
N ALA A 59 -0.10 -6.05 -7.03
CA ALA A 59 -1.54 -6.19 -7.06
C ALA A 59 -2.20 -5.84 -5.71
N LEU A 60 -3.48 -5.46 -5.78
CA LEU A 60 -4.33 -5.22 -4.60
C LEU A 60 -4.49 -6.46 -3.71
N SER A 61 -4.53 -7.65 -4.31
CA SER A 61 -4.63 -8.93 -3.58
C SER A 61 -3.40 -9.21 -2.72
N ASP A 62 -2.21 -8.79 -3.17
CA ASP A 62 -0.98 -8.89 -2.38
C ASP A 62 -0.98 -7.92 -1.20
N PHE A 63 -1.67 -6.78 -1.36
CA PHE A 63 -1.77 -5.74 -0.34
C PHE A 63 -2.50 -6.21 0.92
N ASP A 64 -3.55 -7.01 0.76
CA ASP A 64 -4.31 -7.54 1.89
C ASP A 64 -3.45 -8.46 2.78
N ALA A 65 -2.65 -9.32 2.16
CA ALA A 65 -1.70 -10.19 2.86
C ALA A 65 -0.66 -9.38 3.66
N VAL A 66 -0.19 -8.25 3.12
CA VAL A 66 0.76 -7.36 3.80
C VAL A 66 0.13 -6.68 5.01
N LEU A 67 -1.08 -6.17 4.88
CA LEU A 67 -1.77 -5.52 6.01
C LEU A 67 -2.03 -6.52 7.13
N GLY A 68 -2.38 -7.77 6.79
CA GLY A 68 -2.48 -8.86 7.75
C GLY A 68 -1.15 -9.10 8.48
N ALA A 69 -0.03 -9.17 7.75
CA ALA A 69 1.29 -9.35 8.35
C ALA A 69 1.71 -8.17 9.24
N LEU A 70 1.56 -6.92 8.78
CA LEU A 70 1.89 -5.74 9.56
C LEU A 70 1.01 -5.62 10.83
N ALA A 71 -0.27 -6.02 10.76
CA ALA A 71 -1.16 -6.07 11.92
C ALA A 71 -0.72 -7.15 12.92
N TYR A 72 -0.29 -8.31 12.43
CA TYR A 72 0.24 -9.38 13.27
C TYR A 72 1.51 -8.96 14.02
N HIS A 73 2.40 -8.18 13.37
CA HIS A 73 3.63 -7.67 13.99
C HIS A 73 3.43 -6.43 14.89
N GLY A 74 2.21 -5.89 14.99
CA GLY A 74 1.93 -4.68 15.76
C GLY A 74 2.51 -3.40 15.14
N GLU A 75 2.89 -3.47 13.87
CA GLU A 75 3.55 -2.40 13.12
C GLU A 75 2.58 -1.61 12.20
N ALA A 76 1.40 -2.17 11.93
CA ALA A 76 0.34 -1.57 11.12
C ALA A 76 -0.51 -0.53 11.85
N PRO A 77 -1.32 0.26 11.11
CA PRO A 77 -2.40 1.04 11.72
C PRO A 77 -3.31 0.12 12.53
N THR A 78 -3.52 0.45 13.80
CA THR A 78 -4.45 -0.21 14.72
C THR A 78 -5.91 -0.23 14.24
N ASN A 79 -6.21 0.43 13.11
CA ASN A 79 -7.53 0.47 12.49
C ASN A 79 -7.45 0.20 10.97
N THR A 80 -6.94 -0.97 10.59
CA THR A 80 -6.86 -1.45 9.19
C THR A 80 -8.22 -1.72 8.54
N LYS A 81 -9.33 -1.73 9.29
CA LYS A 81 -10.66 -2.07 8.78
C LYS A 81 -11.11 -1.21 7.60
N GLU A 82 -10.79 0.07 7.59
CA GLU A 82 -11.16 0.96 6.48
C GLU A 82 -10.33 0.72 5.23
N ILE A 83 -9.03 0.43 5.41
CA ILE A 83 -8.14 0.06 4.31
C ILE A 83 -8.58 -1.29 3.74
N GLN A 84 -8.86 -2.28 4.59
CA GLN A 84 -9.38 -3.59 4.20
C GLN A 84 -10.75 -3.50 3.51
N ARG A 85 -11.65 -2.64 4.01
CA ARG A 85 -12.94 -2.39 3.37
C ARG A 85 -12.75 -1.82 1.96
N TRP A 86 -11.89 -0.81 1.80
CA TRP A 86 -11.60 -0.25 0.49
C TRP A 86 -10.96 -1.28 -0.45
N LEU A 87 -10.04 -2.11 0.05
CA LEU A 87 -9.45 -3.21 -0.72
C LEU A 87 -10.53 -4.19 -1.20
N ALA A 88 -11.41 -4.63 -0.31
CA ALA A 88 -12.50 -5.55 -0.64
C ALA A 88 -13.46 -4.94 -1.69
N GLU A 89 -13.83 -3.68 -1.55
CA GLU A 89 -14.69 -2.96 -2.51
C GLU A 89 -14.01 -2.80 -3.88
N SER A 90 -12.71 -2.50 -3.88
CA SER A 90 -11.92 -2.30 -5.11
C SER A 90 -11.67 -3.58 -5.89
N VAL A 91 -11.53 -4.73 -5.20
CA VAL A 91 -11.43 -6.05 -5.83
C VAL A 91 -12.78 -6.48 -6.41
N THR A 92 -13.89 -6.16 -5.74
CA THR A 92 -15.24 -6.56 -6.15
C THR A 92 -15.76 -5.73 -7.34
N SER A 93 -15.28 -4.50 -7.51
CA SER A 93 -15.69 -3.59 -8.60
C SER A 93 -14.98 -3.84 -9.94
N ALA A 94 -14.07 -4.82 -10.01
CA ALA A 94 -13.32 -5.18 -11.22
C ALA A 94 -13.97 -6.29 -12.08
N HIS A 95 -15.30 -6.49 -11.95
CA HIS A 95 -16.09 -7.44 -12.74
C HIS A 95 -17.08 -6.75 -13.68
#